data_AF-A0A377TDB4-F1
#
_entry.id   AF-A0A377TDB4-F1
#
_cell.length_a   1.000
_cell.length_b   1.000
_cell.length_c   1.000
_cell.angle_alpha   90.00
_cell.angle_beta   90.00
_cell.angle_gamma   90.00
#
_symmetry.space_group_name_H-M   'P 1'
#
loop_
_entity.id
_entity.type
_entity.pdbx_description
1 polymer ?
#
loop_
_entity_poly.entity_id
_entity_poly.type
_entity_poly.pdbx_seq_one_letter_code
_entity_poly.pdbx_strand_id
1 'polypeptide(L)' 'MSAVELEQFAERGQDYRHVLSCSVLNILKVPQGCVVEAEYGSEFGGLYPVTLRIAPKGESP' A
#
# COMPACT_ATOMS: atom_id res chain seq x y z
N MET A 1 -13.48 -7.24 1.31
CA MET A 1 -12.84 -8.02 0.25
C MET A 1 -12.15 -9.21 0.89
N SER A 2 -12.27 -10.39 0.30
CA SER A 2 -11.48 -11.56 0.65
C SER A 2 -10.04 -11.42 0.14
N ALA A 3 -9.12 -12.28 0.59
CA ALA A 3 -7.75 -12.29 0.08
C ALA A 3 -7.70 -12.47 -1.45
N VAL A 4 -8.49 -13.41 -1.99
CA VAL A 4 -8.57 -13.67 -3.44
C VAL A 4 -9.04 -12.44 -4.21
N GLU A 5 -10.05 -11.72 -3.69
CA GLU A 5 -10.55 -10.50 -4.34
C GLU A 5 -9.50 -9.38 -4.37
N LEU A 6 -8.62 -9.30 -3.36
CA LEU A 6 -7.54 -8.31 -3.32
C LEU A 6 -6.45 -8.62 -4.35
N GLU A 7 -6.02 -9.88 -4.43
CA GLU A 7 -5.07 -10.35 -5.46
C GLU A 7 -5.60 -10.08 -6.86
N GLN A 8 -6.84 -10.52 -7.14
CA GLN A 8 -7.49 -10.31 -8.44
C GLN A 8 -7.69 -8.84 -8.80
N PHE A 9 -7.76 -7.94 -7.81
CA PHE A 9 -7.85 -6.50 -8.07
C PHE A 9 -6.49 -5.92 -8.44
N ALA A 10 -5.43 -6.29 -7.70
CA ALA A 10 -4.06 -5.85 -7.96
C ALA A 10 -3.52 -6.40 -9.29
N GLU A 11 -3.87 -7.63 -9.67
CA GLU A 11 -3.47 -8.26 -10.94
C GLU A 11 -4.04 -7.57 -12.20
N ARG A 12 -5.01 -6.66 -12.05
CA ARG A 12 -5.55 -5.87 -13.18
C ARG A 12 -4.56 -4.84 -13.72
N GLY A 13 -3.45 -4.63 -13.01
CA GLY A 13 -2.36 -3.76 -13.41
C GLY A 13 -2.09 -2.65 -12.40
N GLN A 14 -1.03 -1.89 -12.69
CA GLN A 14 -0.47 -0.89 -11.80
C GLN A 14 -1.48 0.19 -11.38
N ASP A 15 -2.35 0.65 -12.30
CA ASP A 15 -3.36 1.67 -11.99
C ASP A 15 -4.38 1.17 -10.95
N TYR A 16 -4.81 -0.09 -11.08
CA TYR A 16 -5.72 -0.70 -10.11
C TYR A 16 -5.03 -0.92 -8.77
N ARG A 17 -3.78 -1.40 -8.79
CA ARG A 17 -2.97 -1.52 -7.56
C ARG A 17 -2.81 -0.17 -6.87
N HIS A 18 -2.57 0.89 -7.63
CA HIS A 18 -2.48 2.25 -7.12
C HIS A 18 -3.79 2.71 -6.46
N VAL A 19 -4.93 2.53 -7.13
CA VAL A 19 -6.25 2.85 -6.56
C VAL A 19 -6.51 2.06 -5.27
N LEU A 20 -6.15 0.77 -5.24
CA LEU A 20 -6.32 -0.08 -4.06
C LEU A 20 -5.44 0.42 -2.89
N SER A 21 -4.14 0.64 -3.13
CA SER A 21 -3.20 1.18 -2.13
C SER A 21 -3.64 2.54 -1.59
N CYS A 22 -4.09 3.45 -2.46
CA CYS A 22 -4.62 4.76 -2.06
C CYS A 22 -5.92 4.65 -1.26
N SER A 23 -6.78 3.69 -1.57
CA SER A 23 -8.01 3.44 -0.80
C SER A 23 -7.70 2.99 0.63
N VAL A 24 -6.68 2.13 0.81
CA VAL A 24 -6.20 1.73 2.14
C VAL A 24 -5.56 2.91 2.88
N LEU A 25 -4.70 3.68 2.21
CA LEU A 25 -4.11 4.90 2.80
C LEU A 25 -5.16 5.88 3.30
N ASN A 26 -6.24 6.09 2.55
CA ASN A 26 -7.30 7.04 2.89
C ASN A 26 -8.06 6.68 4.19
N ILE A 27 -8.10 5.39 4.55
CA ILE A 27 -8.75 4.93 5.80
C ILE A 27 -7.75 4.67 6.93
N LEU A 28 -6.45 4.66 6.64
CA LEU A 28 -5.40 4.39 7.61
C LEU A 28 -5.20 5.60 8.53
N LYS A 29 -5.28 5.36 9.85
CA LYS A 29 -4.89 6.35 10.84
C LYS A 29 -3.39 6.28 11.08
N VAL A 30 -2.64 7.15 10.41
CA VAL A 30 -1.18 7.23 10.57
C VAL A 30 -0.83 7.85 11.93
N PRO A 31 0.04 7.23 12.74
CA PRO A 31 0.49 7.81 14.00
C PRO A 31 1.11 9.20 13.81
N GLN A 32 0.90 10.09 14.79
CA GLN A 32 1.50 11.41 14.74
C GLN A 32 3.02 11.31 14.69
N GLY A 33 3.64 12.09 13.82
CA GLY A 33 5.09 12.08 13.67
C GLY A 33 5.62 10.96 12.78
N CYS A 34 4.77 10.15 12.14
CA CYS A 34 5.18 9.18 11.13
C CYS A 34 4.92 9.67 9.70
N VAL A 35 5.60 9.01 8.76
CA VAL A 35 5.33 9.03 7.31
C VAL A 35 4.88 7.63 6.88
N VAL A 36 4.17 7.55 5.76
CA VAL A 36 3.74 6.27 5.17
C VAL A 36 4.06 6.26 3.68
N GLU A 37 4.55 5.14 3.19
CA GLU A 37 4.76 4.88 1.78
C GLU A 37 4.01 3.61 1.37
N ALA A 38 3.44 3.64 0.16
CA ALA A 38 2.77 2.50 -0.43
C ALA A 38 3.57 1.94 -1.59
N GLU A 39 3.51 0.62 -1.74
CA GLU A 39 3.99 -0.05 -2.94
C GLU A 39 2.97 0.10 -4.07
N TYR A 40 3.46 0.46 -5.26
CA TYR A 40 2.63 0.65 -6.45
C TYR A 40 3.03 -0.32 -7.58
N GLY A 41 4.28 -0.78 -7.59
CA GLY A 41 4.77 -1.84 -8.45
C GLY A 41 5.37 -2.96 -7.61
N SER A 42 6.69 -2.92 -7.46
CA SER A 42 7.46 -3.92 -6.73
C SER A 42 8.60 -3.30 -5.91
N GLU A 43 8.46 -2.03 -5.53
CA GLU A 43 9.46 -1.27 -4.77
C GLU A 43 9.79 -1.94 -3.44
N PHE A 44 8.83 -2.68 -2.87
CA PHE A 44 8.94 -3.41 -1.61
C PHE A 44 8.92 -4.94 -1.78
N GLY A 45 9.08 -5.44 -3.01
CA GLY A 45 9.17 -6.86 -3.35
C GLY A 45 7.93 -7.46 -4.02
N GLY A 46 6.82 -6.73 -4.09
CA GLY A 46 5.64 -7.10 -4.88
C GLY A 46 4.85 -8.30 -4.35
N LEU A 47 5.05 -8.66 -3.08
CA LEU A 47 4.53 -9.92 -2.51
C LEU A 47 3.06 -9.90 -2.11
N TYR A 48 2.50 -8.71 -1.88
CA TYR A 48 1.12 -8.53 -1.41
C TYR A 48 0.37 -7.53 -2.32
N PRO A 49 -0.96 -7.63 -2.43
CA PRO A 49 -1.78 -6.69 -3.22
C PRO A 49 -1.60 -5.23 -2.80
N VAL A 50 -1.41 -5.01 -1.50
CA VAL A 50 -1.11 -3.72 -0.89
C VAL A 50 -0.04 -3.92 0.17
N THR A 51 1.07 -3.19 0.02
CA THR A 51 2.12 -3.11 1.05
C THR A 51 2.24 -1.65 1.47
N LEU A 52 2.14 -1.37 2.77
CA LEU A 52 2.41 -0.05 3.34
C LEU A 52 3.57 -0.14 4.32
N ARG A 53 4.50 0.81 4.25
CA ARG A 53 5.57 0.96 5.23
C ARG A 53 5.37 2.26 6.00
N ILE A 54 5.52 2.21 7.32
CA ILE A 54 5.37 3.35 8.22
C ILE A 54 6.66 3.53 8.99
N ALA A 55 7.22 4.73 8.96
CA ALA A 55 8.40 5.09 9.72
C ALA A 55 8.24 6.44 10.42
N PRO A 56 9.00 6.72 11.50
CA PRO A 56 9.11 8.06 12.07
C PRO A 56 9.53 9.09 11.02
N LYS A 57 9.07 10.33 11.17
CA LYS A 57 9.49 11.46 10.33
C LYS A 57 11.00 11.66 10.47
N GLY A 58 11.69 11.68 9.35
CA GLY A 58 13.15 11.78 9.28
C GLY A 58 13.85 10.44 9.08
N GLU A 59 13.12 9.33 9.12
CA GLU A 59 13.58 7.99 8.76
C GLU A 59 12.96 7.56 7.42
N SER A 60 13.59 6.59 6.75
CA SER A 60 13.05 5.97 5.54
C SER A 60 12.06 4.87 5.92
N PRO A 61 10.84 4.87 5.34
CA PRO A 61 9.90 3.75 5.42
C PRO A 61 10.45 2.41 4.92
#